data_AF-A0AAE0GSM9-F1
#
_entry.id   AF-A0AAE0GSM9-F1
#
_cell.length_a   1.000
_cell.length_b   1.000
_cell.length_c   1.000
_cell.angle_alpha   90.00
_cell.angle_beta   90.00
_cell.angle_gamma   90.00
#
_symmetry.space_group_name_H-M   'P 1'
#
loop_
_entity.id
_entity.type
_entity.pdbx_description
1 polymer ?
#
loop_
_entity_poly.entity_id
_entity_poly.type
_entity_poly.pdbx_seq_one_letter_code
_entity_poly.pdbx_strand_id
1 'polypeptide(L)'
;MGLEELVGEWTLEAVENYDAFLAQQGVSWLIRTAASAMGFGVGGTTLKIAVEGDKISLSFKNPKCANVNEGTVGSESKGFAPDGQDLNFEYKIEGGLFIMIGKDPAGKAPDAIEEYSIVDGKLVKCLKSGDVVAKEIYKK
;
A
#
# COMPACT_ATOMS: atom_id res chain seq x y z
N MET A 1 10.36 1.36 -16.28
CA MET A 1 9.06 1.89 -15.85
C MET A 1 9.32 3.23 -15.17
N GLY A 2 8.60 4.28 -15.55
CA GLY A 2 8.62 5.56 -14.84
C GLY A 2 7.51 5.61 -13.78
N LEU A 3 7.68 6.40 -12.72
CA LEU A 3 6.60 6.66 -11.74
C LEU A 3 5.32 7.18 -12.42
N GLU A 4 5.48 7.87 -13.55
CA GLU A 4 4.39 8.41 -14.36
C GLU A 4 3.43 7.33 -14.88
N GLU A 5 3.89 6.09 -15.08
CA GLU A 5 3.03 4.98 -15.50
C GLU A 5 2.06 4.52 -14.40
N LEU A 6 2.41 4.80 -13.14
CA LEU A 6 1.57 4.54 -11.98
C LEU A 6 0.50 5.63 -11.81
N VAL A 7 0.65 6.79 -12.46
CA VAL A 7 -0.26 7.93 -12.29
C VAL A 7 -1.65 7.61 -12.83
N GLY A 8 -2.64 7.84 -11.99
CA GLY A 8 -4.03 7.56 -12.31
C GLY A 8 -4.86 7.27 -11.07
N GLU A 9 -6.13 6.98 -11.33
CA GLU A 9 -7.07 6.51 -10.33
C GLU A 9 -7.29 5.03 -10.56
N TRP A 10 -7.12 4.23 -9.50
CA TRP A 10 -7.12 2.78 -9.55
C TRP A 10 -8.12 2.24 -8.55
N THR A 11 -9.06 1.42 -8.98
CA THR A 11 -10.04 0.76 -8.10
C THR A 11 -9.57 -0.65 -7.76
N LEU A 12 -9.60 -0.99 -6.48
CA LEU A 12 -9.22 -2.33 -6.00
C LEU A 12 -10.16 -3.37 -6.60
N GLU A 13 -9.61 -4.29 -7.38
CA GLU A 13 -10.34 -5.34 -8.08
C GLU A 13 -10.23 -6.69 -7.36
N ALA A 14 -9.08 -6.99 -6.78
CA ALA A 14 -8.86 -8.25 -6.07
C ALA A 14 -7.77 -8.12 -5.01
N VAL A 15 -7.83 -9.00 -4.01
CA VAL A 15 -6.80 -9.17 -3.01
C VAL A 15 -6.48 -10.65 -2.84
N GLU A 16 -5.21 -10.97 -2.61
CA GLU A 16 -4.71 -12.31 -2.35
C GLU A 16 -3.91 -12.30 -1.04
N ASN A 17 -4.19 -13.26 -0.15
CA ASN A 17 -3.47 -13.48 1.11
C ASN A 17 -3.38 -12.25 2.05
N TYR A 18 -4.29 -11.28 1.91
CA TYR A 18 -4.25 -10.02 2.66
C TYR A 18 -4.55 -10.19 4.16
N ASP A 19 -5.40 -11.15 4.55
CA ASP A 19 -5.65 -11.46 5.98
C ASP A 19 -4.36 -11.87 6.71
N ALA A 20 -3.55 -12.73 6.09
CA ALA A 20 -2.28 -13.19 6.64
C ALA A 20 -1.30 -12.03 6.80
N PHE A 21 -1.27 -11.11 5.82
CA PHE A 21 -0.45 -9.91 5.91
C PHE A 21 -0.90 -9.01 7.07
N LEU A 22 -2.19 -8.75 7.20
CA LEU A 22 -2.73 -7.97 8.34
C LEU A 22 -2.44 -8.66 9.68
N ALA A 23 -2.52 -9.98 9.74
CA ALA A 23 -2.18 -10.74 10.95
C ALA A 23 -0.70 -10.60 11.31
N GLN A 24 0.19 -10.67 10.32
CA GLN A 24 1.64 -10.49 10.48
C GLN A 24 2.00 -9.07 10.93
N GLN A 25 1.25 -8.08 10.46
CA GLN A 25 1.35 -6.67 10.85
C GLN A 25 0.70 -6.38 12.22
N GLY A 26 0.23 -7.41 12.95
CA GLY A 26 -0.31 -7.26 14.30
C GLY A 26 -1.75 -6.74 14.36
N VAL A 27 -2.45 -6.63 13.24
CA VAL A 27 -3.86 -6.22 13.21
C VAL A 27 -4.71 -7.29 13.91
N SER A 28 -5.51 -6.90 14.89
CA SER A 28 -6.29 -7.85 15.70
C SER A 28 -7.29 -8.66 14.89
N TRP A 29 -7.52 -9.92 15.27
CA TRP A 29 -8.41 -10.85 14.56
C TRP A 29 -9.83 -10.30 14.33
N LEU A 30 -10.36 -9.53 15.30
CA LEU A 30 -11.68 -8.89 15.17
C LEU A 30 -11.73 -7.88 14.01
N ILE A 31 -10.69 -7.04 13.87
CA ILE A 31 -10.59 -6.06 12.78
C ILE A 31 -10.41 -6.78 11.45
N ARG A 32 -9.56 -7.81 11.40
CA ARG A 32 -9.33 -8.56 10.16
C ARG A 32 -10.57 -9.30 9.68
N THR A 33 -11.33 -9.88 10.60
CA THR A 33 -12.62 -10.53 10.31
C THR A 33 -13.63 -9.53 9.73
N ALA A 34 -13.72 -8.33 10.33
CA ALA A 34 -14.57 -7.27 9.82
C ALA A 34 -14.13 -6.78 8.42
N ALA A 35 -12.82 -6.66 8.19
CA ALA A 35 -12.26 -6.30 6.89
C ALA A 35 -12.57 -7.38 5.83
N SER A 36 -12.39 -8.66 6.16
CA SER A 36 -12.71 -9.80 5.29
C SER A 36 -14.20 -9.85 4.94
N ALA A 37 -15.09 -9.56 5.89
CA ALA A 37 -16.52 -9.51 5.65
C ALA A 37 -16.93 -8.37 4.69
N MET A 38 -16.13 -7.31 4.61
CA MET A 38 -16.26 -6.23 3.62
C MET A 38 -15.46 -6.50 2.33
N GLY A 39 -15.00 -7.75 2.12
CA GLY A 39 -14.17 -8.12 0.97
C GLY A 39 -12.84 -7.36 0.90
N PHE A 40 -12.31 -6.94 2.05
CA PHE A 40 -11.15 -6.06 2.17
C PHE A 40 -11.26 -4.74 1.38
N GLY A 41 -12.49 -4.31 1.06
CA GLY A 41 -12.73 -3.10 0.30
C GLY A 41 -12.61 -3.26 -1.22
N VAL A 42 -12.57 -4.50 -1.74
CA VAL A 42 -12.67 -4.78 -3.18
C VAL A 42 -13.93 -4.12 -3.77
N GLY A 43 -13.76 -3.40 -4.87
CA GLY A 43 -14.82 -2.66 -5.58
C GLY A 43 -15.24 -1.34 -4.92
N GLY A 44 -14.84 -1.08 -3.68
CA GLY A 44 -15.16 0.16 -2.96
C GLY A 44 -13.95 1.03 -2.62
N THR A 45 -12.73 0.50 -2.79
CA THR A 45 -11.48 1.20 -2.49
C THR A 45 -10.84 1.72 -3.75
N THR A 46 -10.51 3.01 -3.75
CA THR A 46 -9.86 3.70 -4.85
C THR A 46 -8.52 4.24 -4.37
N LEU A 47 -7.45 3.95 -5.11
CA LEU A 47 -6.10 4.46 -4.94
C LEU A 47 -5.82 5.44 -6.09
N LYS A 48 -5.66 6.72 -5.76
CA LYS A 48 -5.23 7.73 -6.73
C LYS A 48 -3.75 8.04 -6.50
N ILE A 49 -2.96 7.86 -7.54
CA ILE A 49 -1.52 8.12 -7.55
C ILE A 49 -1.27 9.35 -8.40
N ALA A 50 -0.60 10.35 -7.82
CA ALA A 50 -0.11 11.53 -8.52
C ALA A 50 1.39 11.67 -8.29
N VAL A 51 2.13 12.07 -9.32
CA VAL A 51 3.58 12.22 -9.29
C VAL A 51 3.93 13.59 -9.84
N GLU A 52 4.72 14.36 -9.10
CA GLU A 52 5.23 15.67 -9.49
C GLU A 52 6.75 15.70 -9.30
N GLY A 53 7.50 15.39 -10.36
CA GLY A 53 8.96 15.23 -10.27
C GLY A 53 9.33 14.08 -9.33
N ASP A 54 10.01 14.41 -8.23
CA ASP A 54 10.44 13.44 -7.21
C ASP A 54 9.38 13.20 -6.11
N LYS A 55 8.27 13.95 -6.12
CA LYS A 55 7.19 13.82 -5.14
C LYS A 55 6.13 12.86 -5.64
N ILE A 56 5.69 11.97 -4.77
CA ILE A 56 4.57 11.05 -5.01
C ILE A 56 3.48 11.30 -3.98
N SER A 57 2.23 11.38 -4.44
CA SER A 57 1.04 11.50 -3.63
C SER A 57 0.13 10.30 -3.85
N LEU A 58 -0.15 9.56 -2.79
CA LEU A 58 -0.99 8.37 -2.74
C LEU A 58 -2.26 8.72 -1.96
N SER A 59 -3.36 8.92 -2.66
CA SER A 59 -4.67 9.17 -2.07
C SER A 59 -5.49 7.89 -2.05
N PHE A 60 -5.69 7.33 -0.87
CA PHE A 60 -6.54 6.17 -0.62
C PHE A 60 -7.93 6.65 -0.22
N LYS A 61 -8.95 6.19 -0.93
CA LYS A 61 -10.36 6.48 -0.63
C LYS A 61 -11.11 5.18 -0.50
N ASN A 62 -11.78 4.98 0.62
CA ASN A 62 -12.78 3.94 0.81
C ASN A 62 -14.08 4.59 1.31
N PRO A 63 -15.23 3.88 1.34
CA PRO A 63 -16.51 4.48 1.71
C PRO A 63 -16.56 5.02 3.15
N LYS A 64 -15.59 4.65 3.99
CA LYS A 64 -15.52 5.05 5.41
C LYS A 64 -14.52 6.17 5.67
N CYS A 65 -13.43 6.25 4.91
CA CYS A 65 -12.31 7.17 5.13
C CYS A 65 -11.60 7.49 3.80
N ALA A 66 -11.07 8.71 3.71
CA ALA A 66 -10.08 9.09 2.72
C ALA A 66 -8.79 9.50 3.43
N ASN A 67 -7.66 8.95 3.01
CA ASN A 67 -6.34 9.24 3.52
C ASN A 67 -5.44 9.65 2.34
N VAL A 68 -4.61 10.67 2.54
CA VAL A 68 -3.62 11.09 1.55
C VAL A 68 -2.26 10.98 2.19
N ASN A 69 -1.39 10.17 1.59
CA ASN A 69 0.00 10.02 1.98
C ASN A 69 0.88 10.65 0.89
N GLU A 70 1.68 11.63 1.27
CA GLU A 70 2.63 12.28 0.38
C GLU A 70 4.06 11.89 0.78
N GLY A 71 4.88 11.58 -0.21
CA GLY A 71 6.26 11.14 -0.03
C GLY A 71 7.18 11.70 -1.09
N THR A 72 8.49 11.69 -0.82
CA THR A 72 9.51 12.02 -1.81
C THR A 72 10.35 10.78 -2.09
N VAL A 73 10.50 10.43 -3.36
CA VAL A 73 11.30 9.27 -3.78
C VAL A 73 12.77 9.51 -3.45
N GLY A 74 13.41 8.55 -2.80
CA GLY A 74 14.78 8.66 -2.31
C GLY A 74 14.94 9.36 -0.96
N SER A 75 13.84 9.74 -0.29
CA SER A 75 13.87 10.29 1.08
C SER A 75 13.06 9.43 2.05
N GLU A 76 13.55 9.29 3.28
CA GLU A 76 12.76 8.74 4.39
C GLU A 76 11.72 9.79 4.81
N SER A 77 10.45 9.42 4.76
CA SER A 77 9.34 10.26 5.21
C SER A 77 8.68 9.63 6.43
N LYS A 78 8.45 10.42 7.47
CA LYS A 78 7.61 10.00 8.61
C LYS A 78 6.16 10.08 8.18
N GLY A 79 5.45 8.96 8.19
CA GLY A 79 4.03 8.90 7.93
C GLY A 79 3.27 8.36 9.12
N PHE A 80 1.98 8.62 9.15
CA PHE A 80 1.08 8.08 10.15
C PHE A 80 0.31 6.92 9.52
N ALA A 81 0.42 5.73 10.12
CA ALA A 81 -0.49 4.66 9.77
C ALA A 81 -1.94 5.03 10.18
N PRO A 82 -2.96 4.51 9.48
CA PRO A 82 -4.37 4.75 9.83
C PRO A 82 -4.75 4.30 11.26
N ASP A 83 -3.89 3.53 11.94
CA ASP A 83 -4.03 3.09 13.33
C ASP A 83 -3.35 4.03 14.35
N GLY A 84 -2.75 5.14 13.89
CA GLY A 84 -2.08 6.13 14.73
C GLY A 84 -0.62 5.82 15.07
N GLN A 85 0.00 4.82 14.45
CA GLN A 85 1.42 4.53 14.63
C GLN A 85 2.32 5.41 13.75
N ASP A 86 3.41 5.90 14.33
CA ASP A 86 4.52 6.51 13.57
C ASP A 86 5.18 5.41 12.73
N LEU A 87 5.17 5.56 11.40
CA LEU A 87 5.89 4.68 10.48
C LEU A 87 6.94 5.49 9.72
N ASN A 88 8.13 4.90 9.55
CA ASN A 88 9.12 5.45 8.64
C ASN A 88 8.91 4.81 7.26
N PHE A 89 8.53 5.61 6.28
CA PHE A 89 8.36 5.18 4.90
C PHE A 89 9.60 5.56 4.09
N GLU A 90 10.19 4.57 3.42
CA GLU A 90 11.30 4.76 2.48
C GLU A 90 10.83 4.39 1.08
N TYR A 91 10.98 5.32 0.14
CA TYR A 91 10.53 5.15 -1.26
C TYR A 91 11.72 4.95 -2.19
N LYS A 92 11.71 3.85 -2.95
CA LYS A 92 12.76 3.48 -3.91
C LYS A 92 12.18 3.15 -5.27
N ILE A 93 13.01 3.33 -6.29
CA ILE A 93 12.74 2.81 -7.63
C ILE A 93 13.91 1.91 -7.99
N GLU A 94 13.65 0.63 -8.19
CA GLU A 94 14.68 -0.35 -8.54
C GLU A 94 14.19 -1.23 -9.69
N GLY A 95 14.97 -1.35 -10.76
CA GLY A 95 14.61 -2.20 -11.91
C GLY A 95 13.31 -1.81 -12.63
N GLY A 96 12.80 -0.59 -12.43
CA GLY A 96 11.49 -0.19 -12.92
C GLY A 96 10.33 -0.73 -12.08
N LEU A 97 10.54 -0.99 -10.79
CA LEU A 97 9.51 -1.22 -9.80
C LEU A 97 9.58 -0.09 -8.78
N PHE A 98 8.41 0.43 -8.39
CA PHE A 98 8.34 1.36 -7.27
C PHE A 98 8.17 0.57 -5.98
N ILE A 99 9.06 0.77 -5.03
CA ILE A 99 9.13 0.02 -3.79
C ILE A 99 8.97 1.01 -2.63
N MET A 100 7.96 0.79 -1.80
CA MET A 100 7.76 1.51 -0.54
C MET A 100 8.06 0.56 0.61
N ILE A 101 8.92 0.97 1.54
CA ILE A 101 9.28 0.19 2.72
C ILE A 101 8.76 0.94 3.94
N GLY A 102 7.73 0.42 4.59
CA GLY A 102 7.25 0.86 5.89
C GLY A 102 7.99 0.14 7.00
N LYS A 103 8.82 0.85 7.76
CA LYS A 103 9.48 0.35 8.96
C LYS A 103 8.73 0.80 10.19
N ASP A 104 8.39 -0.16 11.06
CA ASP A 104 7.84 0.13 12.38
C ASP A 104 9.00 0.53 13.32
N PRO A 105 9.10 1.79 13.76
CA PRO A 105 10.14 2.24 14.67
C PRO A 105 10.05 1.59 16.05
N ALA A 106 8.90 1.02 16.43
CA ALA A 106 8.73 0.27 17.66
C ALA A 106 9.16 -1.21 17.52
N GLY A 107 9.44 -1.69 16.30
CA GLY A 107 9.86 -3.07 16.02
C GLY A 107 8.85 -4.13 16.45
N LYS A 108 7.56 -3.79 16.52
CA LYS A 108 6.50 -4.72 16.94
C LYS A 108 6.02 -5.59 15.79
N ALA A 109 6.16 -5.11 14.56
CA ALA A 109 5.88 -5.85 13.33
C ALA A 109 7.13 -5.90 12.42
N PRO A 110 7.26 -6.91 11.54
CA PRO A 110 8.29 -6.90 10.52
C PRO A 110 8.03 -5.77 9.52
N ASP A 111 9.10 -5.29 8.88
CA ASP A 111 9.01 -4.29 7.82
C ASP A 111 7.99 -4.71 6.75
N ALA A 112 7.16 -3.75 6.35
CA ALA A 112 6.18 -3.90 5.28
C ALA A 112 6.79 -3.36 3.98
N ILE A 113 7.05 -4.25 3.03
CA ILE A 113 7.59 -3.89 1.71
C ILE A 113 6.44 -3.94 0.71
N GLU A 114 6.14 -2.83 0.08
CA GLU A 114 5.08 -2.67 -0.90
C GLU A 114 5.70 -2.37 -2.28
N GLU A 115 5.57 -3.31 -3.21
CA GLU A 115 6.09 -3.22 -4.57
C GLU A 115 4.94 -2.93 -5.54
N TYR A 116 5.06 -1.86 -6.33
CA TYR A 116 4.07 -1.43 -7.31
C TYR A 116 4.58 -1.69 -8.72
N SER A 117 3.75 -2.36 -9.51
CA SER A 117 4.04 -2.74 -10.89
C SER A 117 2.79 -2.63 -11.76
N ILE A 118 2.97 -2.33 -13.05
CA ILE A 118 1.90 -2.40 -14.03
C ILE A 118 2.04 -3.70 -14.82
N VAL A 119 1.02 -4.55 -14.78
CA VAL A 119 0.94 -5.81 -15.53
C VAL A 119 -0.37 -5.80 -16.31
N ASP A 120 -0.30 -5.91 -17.64
CA ASP A 120 -1.46 -5.90 -18.54
C ASP A 120 -2.40 -4.70 -18.34
N GLY A 121 -1.84 -3.52 -18.04
CA GLY A 121 -2.61 -2.29 -17.79
C GLY A 121 -3.32 -2.24 -16.44
N LYS A 122 -3.09 -3.22 -15.56
CA LYS A 122 -3.55 -3.25 -14.17
C LYS A 122 -2.40 -2.90 -13.23
N LEU A 123 -2.71 -2.22 -12.15
CA LEU A 123 -1.75 -1.95 -11.08
C LEU A 123 -1.73 -3.14 -10.14
N VAL A 124 -0.60 -3.83 -10.06
CA VAL A 124 -0.37 -4.93 -9.13
C VAL A 124 0.56 -4.44 -8.03
N LYS A 125 0.05 -4.49 -6.80
CA LYS A 125 0.77 -4.15 -5.59
C LYS A 125 1.06 -5.42 -4.82
N CYS A 126 2.34 -5.75 -4.62
CA CYS A 126 2.76 -6.88 -3.79
C CYS A 126 3.19 -6.36 -2.42
N LEU A 127 2.55 -6.85 -1.36
CA LEU A 127 2.89 -6.53 0.02
C LEU A 127 3.64 -7.71 0.63
N LYS A 128 4.83 -7.47 1.15
CA LYS A 128 5.65 -8.48 1.81
C LYS A 128 5.89 -8.04 3.25
N SER A 129 5.73 -8.95 4.19
CA SER A 129 6.14 -8.75 5.58
C SER A 129 6.60 -10.06 6.18
N GLY A 130 7.89 -10.12 6.55
CA GLY A 130 8.52 -11.38 6.94
C GLY A 130 8.35 -12.46 5.86
N ASP A 131 7.77 -13.60 6.23
CA ASP A 131 7.50 -14.73 5.34
C ASP A 131 6.16 -14.62 4.58
N VAL A 132 5.36 -13.58 4.86
CA VAL A 132 4.03 -13.40 4.27
C VAL A 132 4.10 -12.50 3.06
N VAL A 133 3.52 -12.96 1.95
CA VAL A 133 3.31 -12.18 0.73
C VAL A 133 1.82 -12.11 0.44
N ALA A 134 1.31 -10.89 0.30
CA ALA A 134 -0.03 -10.57 -0.16
C ALA A 134 0.03 -9.78 -1.46
N LYS A 135 -1.07 -9.78 -2.21
CA LYS A 135 -1.19 -9.01 -3.44
C LYS A 135 -2.51 -8.26 -3.48
N GLU A 136 -2.47 -7.05 -4.00
CA GLU A 136 -3.64 -6.24 -4.32
C GLU A 136 -3.57 -5.93 -5.83
N ILE A 137 -4.66 -6.22 -6.54
CA ILE A 137 -4.78 -5.98 -7.98
C ILE A 137 -5.80 -4.86 -8.13
N TYR A 138 -5.41 -3.79 -8.82
CA TYR A 138 -6.27 -2.66 -9.11
C TYR A 138 -6.46 -2.50 -10.61
N LYS A 139 -7.67 -2.10 -10.98
CA LYS A 139 -8.04 -1.72 -12.35
C LYS A 139 -8.18 -0.21 -12.45
N LYS A 140 -7.85 0.35 -13.61
CA LYS A 140 -8.10 1.75 -13.92
C LYS A 140 -9.58 2.01 -14.15
#